data_AF-A0A377XMV6-F1
#
_entry.id   AF-A0A377XMV6-F1
#
_cell.length_a   1.000
_cell.length_b   1.000
_cell.length_c   1.000
_cell.angle_alpha   90.00
_cell.angle_beta   90.00
_cell.angle_gamma   90.00
#
_symmetry.space_group_name_H-M   'P 1'
#
loop_
_entity.id
_entity.type
_entity.pdbx_description
1 polymer ?
#
loop_
_entity_poly.entity_id
_entity_poly.type
_entity_poly.pdbx_seq_one_letter_code
_entity_poly.pdbx_strand_id
1 'polypeptide(L)' 'MSRPAVSDVGAKAEIYHLISELANRGVAVIMVSSELPEILGMSDRVMVMHEGRITGILEKDEADQETILSLASH' A
#
# COMPACT_ATOMS: atom_id res chain seq x y z
N MET A 1 4.95 14.80 -33.50
CA MET A 1 5.26 13.57 -32.73
C MET A 1 4.63 13.73 -31.36
N SER A 2 3.50 13.08 -31.12
CA SER A 2 2.83 13.13 -29.81
C SER A 2 3.58 12.19 -28.85
N ARG A 3 4.02 12.71 -27.70
CA ARG A 3 4.55 11.90 -26.59
C ARG A 3 3.56 10.75 -26.31
N PRO A 4 4.01 9.50 -26.10
CA PRO A 4 3.11 8.46 -25.63
C PRO A 4 2.52 8.96 -24.31
N ALA A 5 1.19 9.04 -24.24
CA ALA A 5 0.53 9.31 -22.98
C ALA A 5 0.93 8.16 -22.06
N VAL A 6 1.66 8.48 -21.00
CA VAL A 6 1.86 7.54 -19.90
C VAL A 6 0.45 7.24 -19.41
N SER A 7 -0.06 6.06 -19.73
CA SER A 7 -1.29 5.55 -19.11
C SER A 7 -1.11 5.68 -17.60
N ASP A 8 -2.14 6.06 -16.85
CA ASP A 8 -2.09 6.23 -15.39
C ASP A 8 -1.48 5.00 -14.70
N VAL A 9 -1.65 3.81 -15.29
CA VAL A 9 -1.05 2.54 -14.85
C VAL A 9 0.48 2.57 -14.90
N GLY A 10 1.07 3.12 -15.97
CA GLY A 10 2.51 3.24 -16.12
C GLY A 10 3.13 4.24 -15.15
N ALA A 11 2.42 5.34 -14.86
CA ALA A 11 2.88 6.35 -13.91
C ALA A 11 2.86 5.83 -12.46
N LYS A 12 1.79 5.14 -12.05
CA LYS A 12 1.70 4.52 -10.71
C LYS A 12 2.81 3.48 -10.51
N ALA A 13 3.07 2.64 -11.50
CA ALA A 13 4.10 1.60 -11.42
C ALA A 13 5.51 2.17 -11.17
N GLU A 14 5.85 3.29 -11.81
CA GLU A 14 7.16 3.95 -11.63
C GLU A 14 7.30 4.53 -10.22
N ILE A 15 6.23 5.10 -9.66
CA ILE A 15 6.20 5.59 -8.28
C ILE A 15 6.38 4.43 -7.30
N TYR A 16 5.69 3.31 -7.50
CA TYR A 16 5.83 2.13 -6.64
C TYR A 16 7.24 1.56 -6.69
N HIS A 17 7.84 1.52 -7.88
CA HIS A 17 9.23 1.09 -8.02
C HIS A 17 10.18 1.99 -7.20
N LEU A 18 10.03 3.30 -7.29
CA LEU A 18 10.84 4.26 -6.52
C LEU A 18 10.63 4.10 -5.01
N ILE A 19 9.38 3.93 -4.56
CA ILE A 19 9.07 3.71 -3.14
C ILE A 19 9.78 2.45 -2.62
N SER A 20 9.69 1.34 -3.37
CA SER A 20 10.37 0.10 -3.01
C SER A 20 11.89 0.24 -2.99
N GLU A 21 12.47 1.00 -3.94
CA GLU A 21 13.92 1.27 -3.94
C GLU A 21 14.35 2.03 -2.68
N LEU A 22 13.60 3.08 -2.31
CA LEU A 22 13.86 3.86 -1.10
C LEU A 22 13.75 2.99 0.16
N ALA A 23 12.68 2.19 0.26
CA ALA A 23 12.49 1.25 1.36
C ALA A 23 13.66 0.25 1.48
N ASN A 24 14.09 -0.34 0.36
CA ASN A 24 15.23 -1.26 0.31
C ASN A 24 16.57 -0.61 0.69
N ARG A 25 16.68 0.72 0.58
CA ARG A 25 17.83 1.50 1.04
C ARG A 25 17.75 1.85 2.52
N GLY A 26 16.76 1.35 3.25
CA GLY A 26 16.53 1.59 4.68
C GLY A 26 15.76 2.87 4.98
N VAL A 27 15.14 3.50 3.98
CA VAL A 27 14.28 4.67 4.20
C VAL A 27 12.89 4.21 4.65
N ALA A 28 12.41 4.70 5.79
CA ALA A 28 11.04 4.43 6.22
C ALA A 28 10.05 5.18 5.31
N VAL A 29 9.08 4.44 4.74
CA VAL A 29 8.00 4.99 3.92
C VAL A 29 6.66 4.70 4.59
N ILE A 30 5.83 5.73 4.72
CA ILE A 30 4.44 5.58 5.15
C ILE A 30 3.56 5.81 3.92
N MET A 31 2.87 4.75 3.50
CA MET A 31 1.89 4.80 2.43
C MET A 31 0.48 4.81 3.02
N VAL A 32 -0.39 5.64 2.44
CA VAL A 32 -1.82 5.65 2.75
C VAL A 32 -2.57 5.33 1.47
N SER A 33 -3.28 4.20 1.47
CA SER A 33 -4.12 3.78 0.35
C SER A 33 -5.38 3.09 0.89
N SER A 34 -6.44 3.11 0.09
CA SER A 34 -7.66 2.32 0.29
C SER A 34 -7.76 1.16 -0.72
N GLU A 35 -6.80 1.03 -1.63
CA GLU A 35 -6.74 -0.05 -2.61
C GLU A 35 -5.97 -1.24 -2.02
N LEU A 36 -6.69 -2.33 -1.70
CA LEU A 36 -6.09 -3.53 -1.10
C LEU A 36 -4.90 -4.12 -1.89
N PRO A 37 -4.94 -4.21 -3.23
CA PRO A 37 -3.78 -4.74 -3.98
C PRO A 37 -2.51 -3.91 -3.77
N GLU A 38 -2.63 -2.59 -3.60
CA GLU A 38 -1.48 -1.72 -3.35
C GLU A 38 -0.95 -1.95 -1.93
N ILE A 39 -1.85 -2.00 -0.94
CA ILE A 39 -1.50 -2.23 0.47
C ILE A 39 -0.76 -3.57 0.61
N LEU A 40 -1.33 -4.64 0.07
CA LEU A 40 -0.77 -5.99 0.15
C LEU A 40 0.52 -6.14 -0.66
N GLY A 41 0.64 -5.45 -1.79
CA GLY A 41 1.81 -5.54 -2.66
C GLY A 41 3.03 -4.75 -2.16
N MET A 42 2.81 -3.66 -1.43
CA MET A 42 3.85 -2.67 -1.12
C MET A 42 4.24 -2.60 0.36
N SER A 43 3.38 -3.08 1.27
CA SER A 43 3.58 -2.89 2.71
C SER A 43 4.25 -4.10 3.35
N ASP A 44 5.18 -3.84 4.26
CA ASP A 44 5.71 -4.86 5.17
C ASP A 44 4.89 -4.95 6.46
N ARG A 45 4.18 -3.86 6.81
CA ARG A 45 3.23 -3.81 7.93
C ARG A 45 2.03 -2.94 7.57
N VAL A 46 0.84 -3.39 7.95
CA VAL A 46 -0.42 -2.72 7.64
C VAL A 46 -1.11 -2.30 8.93
N MET A 47 -1.36 -1.00 9.10
CA MET A 47 -2.19 -0.48 10.18
C MET A 47 -3.58 -0.18 9.65
N VAL A 48 -4.61 -0.81 10.21
CA VAL A 48 -6.00 -0.61 9.80
C VAL A 48 -6.66 0.37 10.77
N MET A 49 -7.37 1.34 10.21
CA MET A 49 -8.14 2.32 10.96
C MET A 49 -9.62 2.29 10.56
N HIS A 50 -10.50 2.38 11.55
CA HIS A 50 -11.94 2.52 11.36
C HIS A 50 -12.48 3.51 12.41
N GLU A 51 -13.33 4.44 11.97
CA GLU A 51 -13.92 5.51 12.80
C GLU A 51 -12.91 6.25 13.71
N GLY A 52 -11.72 6.54 13.19
CA GLY A 52 -10.67 7.28 13.91
C GLY A 52 -9.93 6.45 14.98
N ARG A 53 -10.14 5.14 15.02
CA ARG A 53 -9.44 4.20 15.91
C ARG A 53 -8.59 3.23 15.09
N ILE A 54 -7.46 2.79 15.65
CA ILE A 54 -6.70 1.69 15.09
C ILE A 54 -7.39 0.39 15.52
N THR A 55 -7.81 -0.41 14.55
CA THR A 55 -8.51 -1.67 14.79
C THR A 55 -7.58 -2.87 14.73
N GLY A 56 -6.45 -2.75 14.04
CA GLY A 56 -5.41 -3.76 14.04
C GLY A 56 -4.12 -3.30 13.36
N ILE A 57 -3.06 -4.03 13.64
CA ILE A 57 -1.76 -3.91 12.97
C ILE A 57 -1.38 -5.33 12.56
N LEU A 58 -1.11 -5.52 11.28
CA LEU A 58 -0.77 -6.81 10.68
C LEU A 58 0.66 -6.74 10.14
N GLU A 59 1.45 -7.76 10.42
CA GLU A 59 2.68 -8.00 9.68
C GLU A 59 2.35 -8.58 8.28
N LYS A 60 3.33 -8.55 7.37
CA LYS A 60 3.13 -8.92 5.95
C LYS A 60 2.49 -10.30 5.74
N ASP A 61 2.85 -11.27 6.57
CA ASP A 61 2.39 -12.65 6.51
C ASP A 61 0.98 -12.85 7.09
N GLU A 62 0.52 -11.90 7.90
CA GLU A 62 -0.84 -11.86 8.45
C GLU A 62 -1.78 -10.98 7.62
N ALA A 63 -1.22 -10.15 6.74
CA ALA A 63 -1.96 -9.25 5.89
C ALA A 63 -2.56 -9.99 4.69
N ASP A 64 -3.84 -10.30 4.78
CA ASP A 64 -4.66 -10.72 3.65
C ASP A 64 -5.91 -9.84 3.51
N GLN A 65 -6.59 -9.96 2.37
CA GLN A 65 -7.77 -9.16 2.05
C GLN A 65 -8.92 -9.38 3.05
N GLU A 66 -9.17 -10.61 3.49
CA GLU A 66 -10.28 -10.93 4.40
C GLU A 66 -10.01 -10.32 5.78
N THR A 67 -8.81 -10.51 6.31
CA THR A 67 -8.37 -9.99 7.60
C THR A 67 -8.42 -8.46 7.62
N ILE A 68 -7.92 -7.79 6.58
CA ILE A 68 -7.98 -6.32 6.50
C ILE A 68 -9.41 -5.81 6.43
N LEU A 69 -10.27 -6.41 5.60
CA LEU A 69 -11.66 -5.99 5.47
C LEU A 69 -12.45 -6.21 6.77
N SER A 70 -12.17 -7.30 7.46
CA SER A 70 -12.73 -7.57 8.79
C SER A 70 -12.36 -6.45 9.76
N LEU A 71 -11.07 -6.10 9.87
CA LEU A 71 -10.60 -5.02 10.74
C LEU A 71 -11.13 -3.64 10.34
N ALA A 72 -11.38 -3.40 9.05
CA ALA A 72 -11.91 -2.13 8.55
C ALA A 72 -13.42 -1.95 8.76
N SER A 73 -14.11 -2.98 9.27
CA SER A 73 -15.56 -3.01 9.45
C SER A 73 -16.02 -3.05 10.92
N HIS A 74 -15.09 -3.13 11.87
CA HIS A 74 -15.35 -3.22 13.33
C HIS A 74 -14.81 -1.99 14.05
#